data_AF-A0A4R2ZXT9-F1
#
_entry.id   AF-A0A4R2ZXT9-F1
#
_cell.length_a   1.000
_cell.length_b   1.000
_cell.length_c   1.000
_cell.angle_alpha   90.00
_cell.angle_beta   90.00
_cell.angle_gamma   90.00
#
_symmetry.space_group_name_H-M   'P 1'
#
loop_
_entity.id
_entity.type
_entity.pdbx_description
1 polymer ?
#
loop_
_entity_poly.entity_id
_entity_poly.type
_entity_poly.pdbx_seq_one_letter_code
_entity_poly.pdbx_strand_id
1 'polypeptide(L)'
;MSSYKKFVDSVFYSIEINEVIERRKCRATGKVRFNGVAEATFFIHWLKWRIRKWLEKPVRRKHRNKGFGAKTATPRYVYHCEFCEGYHITKEHPYDYQLKKEKYHRKYFG
;
A
#
# COMPACT_ATOMS: atom_id res chain seq x y z
N MET A 1 19.18 -8.64 -17.83
CA MET A 1 18.36 -7.97 -16.79
C MET A 1 18.15 -6.45 -16.98
N SER A 2 18.87 -5.76 -17.88
CA SER A 2 18.80 -4.29 -18.03
C SER A 2 17.53 -3.79 -18.75
N SER A 3 17.09 -4.47 -19.81
CA SER A 3 15.94 -4.03 -20.64
C SER A 3 14.60 -4.05 -19.90
N TYR A 4 14.27 -5.17 -19.23
CA TYR A 4 13.01 -5.31 -18.47
C TYR A 4 12.85 -4.26 -17.36
N LYS A 5 13.95 -3.96 -16.64
CA LYS A 5 13.92 -2.93 -15.58
C LYS A 5 13.63 -1.55 -16.17
N LYS A 6 14.23 -1.21 -17.31
CA LYS A 6 13.98 0.07 -18.01
C LYS A 6 12.53 0.18 -18.48
N PHE A 7 11.95 -0.91 -18.98
CA PHE A 7 10.54 -0.97 -19.38
C PHE A 7 9.57 -0.75 -18.20
N VAL A 8 9.79 -1.45 -17.08
CA VAL A 8 8.96 -1.28 -15.87
C VAL A 8 9.07 0.16 -15.34
N ASP A 9 10.27 0.73 -15.35
CA ASP A 9 10.48 2.10 -14.94
C ASP A 9 9.75 3.08 -15.87
N SER A 10 9.81 2.91 -17.20
CA SER A 10 9.12 3.80 -18.14
C SER A 10 7.60 3.76 -17.98
N VAL A 11 7.03 2.56 -17.81
CA VAL A 11 5.59 2.38 -17.57
C VAL A 11 5.15 3.09 -16.28
N PHE A 12 5.88 2.93 -15.18
CA PHE A 12 5.48 3.57 -13.92
C PHE A 12 5.74 5.09 -13.90
N TYR A 13 6.71 5.60 -14.67
CA TYR A 13 6.93 7.04 -14.81
C TYR A 13 5.83 7.73 -15.61
N SER A 14 5.27 7.07 -16.62
CA SER A 14 4.21 7.64 -17.47
C SER A 14 2.82 7.58 -16.83
N ILE A 15 2.66 6.92 -15.68
CA ILE A 15 1.37 6.77 -15.02
C ILE A 15 1.09 7.98 -14.12
N GLU A 16 0.13 8.79 -14.55
CA GLU A 16 -0.55 9.74 -13.69
C GLU A 16 -1.48 9.00 -12.74
N ILE A 17 -0.94 8.63 -11.58
CA ILE A 17 -1.63 7.79 -10.59
C ILE A 17 -2.94 8.41 -10.03
N ASN A 18 -3.19 9.70 -10.27
CA ASN A 18 -4.43 10.38 -9.90
C ASN A 18 -5.52 10.19 -10.97
N GLU A 19 -5.14 9.95 -12.22
CA GLU A 19 -6.06 9.65 -13.33
C GLU A 19 -6.39 8.15 -13.39
N VAL A 20 -5.42 7.29 -13.06
CA VAL A 20 -5.58 5.83 -13.10
C VAL A 20 -6.34 5.28 -11.89
N ILE A 21 -6.32 5.99 -10.76
CA ILE A 21 -6.99 5.55 -9.54
C ILE A 21 -7.82 6.68 -8.98
N GLU A 22 -9.12 6.43 -8.93
CA GLU A 22 -10.05 7.36 -8.31
C GLU A 22 -9.82 7.44 -6.79
N ARG A 23 -9.22 8.53 -6.32
CA ARG A 23 -8.91 8.72 -4.90
C ARG A 23 -10.07 9.32 -4.14
N ARG A 24 -11.10 8.53 -3.88
CA ARG A 24 -12.13 8.89 -2.90
C ARG A 24 -11.67 8.50 -1.50
N LYS A 25 -12.00 9.31 -0.50
CA LYS A 25 -11.83 8.91 0.91
C LYS A 25 -13.08 8.17 1.38
N CYS A 26 -12.91 7.03 2.04
CA CYS A 26 -13.97 6.39 2.78
C CYS A 26 -14.35 7.28 3.97
N ARG A 27 -15.63 7.68 4.05
CA ARG A 27 -16.13 8.54 5.13
C ARG A 27 -16.04 7.88 6.51
N ALA A 28 -16.26 6.57 6.59
CA ALA A 28 -16.24 5.84 7.85
C ALA A 28 -14.82 5.64 8.42
N THR A 29 -13.83 5.37 7.55
CA THR A 29 -12.48 5.00 8.00
C THR A 29 -11.41 6.06 7.72
N GLY A 30 -11.72 7.09 6.92
CA GLY A 30 -10.77 8.10 6.44
C GLY A 30 -9.73 7.58 5.44
N LYS A 31 -9.73 6.28 5.13
CA LYS A 31 -8.77 5.63 4.22
C LYS A 31 -9.10 5.91 2.76
N VAL A 32 -8.11 5.79 1.89
CA VAL A 32 -8.31 5.84 0.43
C VAL A 32 -9.13 4.61 0.01
N ARG A 33 -10.24 4.87 -0.69
CA ARG A 33 -11.10 3.88 -1.33
C ARG A 33 -10.57 3.57 -2.72
N PHE A 34 -10.50 2.29 -3.05
CA PHE A 34 -10.30 1.75 -4.39
C PHE A 34 -11.59 1.03 -4.82
N ASN A 35 -11.95 1.11 -6.09
CA ASN A 35 -13.17 0.48 -6.60
C ASN A 35 -12.96 -1.02 -6.84
N GLY A 36 -11.71 -1.47 -7.08
CA GLY A 36 -11.37 -2.88 -7.24
C GLY A 36 -10.12 -3.34 -6.48
N VAL A 37 -10.03 -4.65 -6.24
CA VAL A 37 -8.82 -5.29 -5.68
C VAL A 37 -7.60 -5.05 -6.57
N ALA A 38 -7.80 -5.12 -7.90
CA ALA A 38 -6.75 -4.90 -8.88
C ALA A 38 -6.15 -3.49 -8.78
N GLU A 39 -7.00 -2.46 -8.65
CA GLU A 39 -6.56 -1.06 -8.47
C GLU A 39 -5.77 -0.88 -7.18
N ALA A 40 -6.27 -1.41 -6.06
CA ALA A 40 -5.58 -1.34 -4.77
C ALA A 40 -4.22 -2.07 -4.82
N THR A 41 -4.17 -3.23 -5.47
CA THR A 41 -2.96 -4.03 -5.64
C THR A 41 -1.95 -3.30 -6.53
N PHE A 42 -2.41 -2.77 -7.67
CA PHE A 42 -1.58 -1.97 -8.56
C PHE A 42 -1.00 -0.74 -7.83
N PHE A 43 -1.80 -0.03 -7.03
CA PHE A 43 -1.33 1.08 -6.22
C PHE A 43 -0.22 0.68 -5.24
N ILE A 44 -0.32 -0.50 -4.61
CA ILE A 44 0.73 -1.02 -3.73
C ILE A 44 2.04 -1.22 -4.51
N HIS A 45 1.97 -1.79 -5.72
CA HIS A 45 3.14 -1.98 -6.58
C HIS A 45 3.76 -0.65 -7.01
N TRP A 46 2.93 0.29 -7.48
CA TRP A 46 3.37 1.64 -7.83
C TRP A 46 4.04 2.35 -6.64
N LEU A 47 3.45 2.26 -5.44
CA LEU A 47 4.00 2.89 -4.24
C LEU A 47 5.34 2.27 -3.82
N LYS A 48 5.47 0.93 -3.90
CA LYS A 48 6.73 0.22 -3.66
C LYS A 48 7.81 0.67 -4.65
N TRP A 49 7.47 0.76 -5.94
CA TRP A 49 8.37 1.26 -6.98
C TRP A 49 8.80 2.70 -6.72
N ARG A 50 7.86 3.60 -6.41
CA ARG A 50 8.14 5.02 -6.14
C ARG A 50 9.07 5.21 -4.93
N ILE A 51 8.85 4.46 -3.85
CA ILE A 51 9.73 4.48 -2.67
C ILE A 51 11.13 4.01 -3.04
N ARG A 52 11.25 2.93 -3.81
CA ARG A 52 12.55 2.42 -4.28
C ARG A 52 13.30 3.48 -5.08
N LYS A 53 12.65 4.16 -6.03
CA LYS A 53 13.25 5.26 -6.81
C LYS A 53 13.65 6.45 -5.95
N TRP A 54 12.84 6.80 -4.97
CA TRP A 54 13.15 7.87 -4.03
C TRP A 54 14.39 7.57 -3.18
N LEU A 55 14.59 6.30 -2.78
CA LEU A 55 15.78 5.84 -2.04
C LEU A 55 17.04 5.75 -2.91
N GLU A 56 16.91 5.64 -4.24
CA GLU A 56 18.04 5.64 -5.17
C GLU A 56 18.73 7.03 -5.25
N LYS A 57 18.07 8.11 -4.78
CA LYS A 57 18.63 9.48 -4.81
C LYS A 57 19.85 9.63 -3.87
N PRO A 58 20.95 10.28 -4.30
CA PRO A 58 22.22 10.35 -3.55
C PRO A 58 22.08 10.89 -2.13
N VAL A 59 21.30 11.97 -1.98
CA VAL A 59 21.05 12.68 -0.71
C VAL A 59 20.40 11.77 0.34
N ARG A 60 19.71 10.72 -0.09
CA ARG A 60 18.93 9.82 0.78
C ARG A 60 19.60 8.48 1.03
N ARG A 61 20.83 8.27 0.52
CA ARG A 61 21.63 7.06 0.79
C ARG A 61 21.88 6.83 2.29
N LYS A 62 22.01 7.89 3.11
CA LYS A 62 22.11 7.76 4.58
C LYS A 62 20.88 7.08 5.21
N HIS A 63 19.68 7.29 4.66
CA HIS A 63 18.43 6.67 5.14
C HIS A 63 18.28 5.21 4.67
N ARG A 64 19.08 4.79 3.68
CA ARG A 64 19.13 3.40 3.22
C ARG A 64 19.85 2.47 4.22
N ASN A 65 20.77 3.01 5.02
CA ASN A 65 21.60 2.25 5.96
C ASN A 65 21.09 2.31 7.42
N LYS A 66 20.35 3.35 7.81
CA LYS A 66 19.79 3.49 9.17
C LYS A 66 18.39 2.89 9.26
N GLY A 67 18.27 1.55 9.25
CA GLY A 67 17.19 0.76 9.89
C GLY A 67 15.70 1.07 9.62
N PHE A 68 15.34 2.15 8.94
CA PHE A 68 13.99 2.66 8.76
C PHE A 68 13.33 1.93 7.59
N GLY A 69 13.11 0.62 7.72
CA GLY A 69 12.29 -0.17 6.80
C GLY A 69 12.69 -0.09 5.32
N ALA A 70 13.93 0.30 5.00
CA ALA A 70 14.33 0.65 3.65
C ALA A 70 14.69 -0.55 2.76
N LYS A 71 14.83 -1.75 3.34
CA LYS A 71 15.08 -3.00 2.58
C LYS A 71 13.80 -3.74 2.20
N THR A 72 12.72 -3.59 2.97
CA THR A 72 11.44 -4.25 2.70
C THR A 72 10.32 -3.25 2.97
N ALA A 73 9.71 -2.74 1.89
CA ALA A 73 8.52 -1.90 2.03
C ALA A 73 7.53 -2.62 2.93
N THR A 74 7.11 -1.98 4.04
CA THR A 74 6.17 -2.55 5.01
C THR A 74 5.03 -3.21 4.25
N PRO A 75 4.74 -4.50 4.51
CA PRO A 75 3.74 -5.21 3.74
C PRO A 75 2.42 -4.44 3.83
N ARG A 76 1.78 -4.33 2.67
CA ARG A 76 0.51 -3.63 2.50
C ARG A 76 -0.47 -4.65 1.95
N TYR A 77 -1.59 -4.80 2.62
CA TYR A 77 -2.64 -5.76 2.28
C TYR A 77 -3.87 -5.01 1.83
N VAL A 78 -4.58 -5.60 0.88
CA VAL A 78 -5.87 -5.11 0.41
C VAL A 78 -6.95 -5.81 1.22
N TYR A 79 -7.94 -5.06 1.69
CA TYR A 79 -9.11 -5.62 2.36
C TYR A 79 -10.38 -4.90 1.91
N HIS A 80 -11.49 -5.65 1.87
CA HIS A 80 -12.81 -5.10 1.57
C HIS A 80 -13.35 -4.31 2.77
N CYS A 81 -13.94 -3.16 2.51
CA CYS A 81 -14.57 -2.32 3.52
C CYS A 81 -16.09 -2.38 3.40
N GLU A 82 -16.74 -2.92 4.41
CA GLU A 82 -18.20 -3.07 4.49
C GLU A 82 -18.96 -1.72 4.47
N PHE A 83 -18.33 -0.62 4.89
CA PHE A 83 -18.98 0.70 4.95
C PHE A 83 -19.02 1.47 3.63
N CYS A 84 -18.03 1.26 2.76
CA CYS A 84 -17.98 1.96 1.48
C CYS A 84 -18.08 1.00 0.29
N GLU A 85 -18.23 -0.31 0.54
CA GLU A 85 -18.28 -1.36 -0.48
C GLU A 85 -17.08 -1.31 -1.45
N GLY A 86 -15.97 -0.78 -0.95
CA GLY A 86 -14.74 -0.62 -1.71
C GLY A 86 -13.57 -1.31 -1.03
N TYR A 87 -12.40 -1.20 -1.62
CA TYR A 87 -11.18 -1.80 -1.09
C TYR A 87 -10.29 -0.75 -0.46
N HIS A 88 -9.63 -1.10 0.63
CA HIS A 88 -8.66 -0.26 1.34
C HIS A 88 -7.32 -0.98 1.47
N ILE A 89 -6.28 -0.19 1.74
CA ILE A 89 -4.95 -0.71 2.04
C ILE A 89 -4.69 -0.62 3.54
N THR A 90 -4.17 -1.69 4.13
CA THR A 90 -3.74 -1.76 5.53
C THR A 90 -2.29 -2.25 5.63
N LYS A 91 -1.64 -1.95 6.75
CA LYS A 91 -0.32 -2.52 7.10
C LYS A 91 -0.45 -3.83 7.87
N GLU A 92 -1.63 -4.11 8.42
CA GLU A 92 -1.89 -5.30 9.23
C GLU A 92 -2.26 -6.48 8.33
N HIS A 93 -1.72 -7.66 8.64
CA HIS A 93 -2.12 -8.87 7.93
C HIS A 93 -3.59 -9.18 8.24
N PRO A 94 -4.40 -9.67 7.27
CA PRO A 94 -5.79 -10.04 7.51
C PRO A 94 -5.99 -11.02 8.68
N TYR A 95 -5.05 -11.96 8.86
CA TYR A 95 -5.03 -12.90 9.99
C TYR A 95 -4.86 -12.20 11.35
N ASP A 96 -3.93 -11.24 11.45
CA ASP A 96 -3.70 -10.48 12.68
C ASP A 96 -4.93 -9.62 13.05
N TYR A 97 -5.64 -9.13 12.04
CA TYR A 97 -6.87 -8.37 12.23
C TYR A 97 -7.97 -9.22 12.88
N GLN A 98 -8.19 -10.46 12.39
CA GLN A 98 -9.17 -11.37 12.97
C GLN A 98 -8.82 -11.72 14.43
N LEU A 99 -7.56 -12.06 14.70
CA LEU A 99 -7.09 -12.33 16.07
C LEU A 99 -7.30 -11.14 17.01
N LYS A 100 -7.02 -9.91 16.54
CA LYS A 100 -7.28 -8.69 17.33
C LYS A 100 -8.77 -8.45 17.57
N LYS A 101 -9.61 -8.67 16.54
CA LYS A 101 -11.06 -8.54 16.64
C LYS A 101 -11.62 -9.51 17.68
N GLU A 102 -11.22 -10.78 17.64
CA GLU A 102 -11.62 -11.81 18.61
C GLU A 102 -11.15 -11.48 20.02
N LYS A 103 -9.89 -11.06 20.18
CA LYS A 103 -9.35 -10.64 21.47
C LYS A 103 -10.10 -9.44 22.06
N TYR A 104 -10.45 -8.46 21.22
CA TYR A 104 -11.26 -7.31 21.64
C TYR A 104 -12.66 -7.75 22.06
N HIS A 105 -13.32 -8.59 21.25
CA HIS A 105 -14.66 -9.07 21.56
C HIS A 105 -14.70 -9.85 22.88
N ARG A 106 -13.75 -10.76 23.10
CA ARG A 106 -13.65 -11.50 24.37
C ARG A 106 -13.39 -10.60 25.57
N LYS A 107 -12.68 -9.49 25.41
CA LYS A 107 -12.36 -8.57 26.51
C LYS A 107 -13.56 -7.72 26.95
N TYR A 108 -14.42 -7.32 26.00
CA TYR A 108 -15.47 -6.33 26.27
C TYR A 108 -16.89 -6.89 26.22
N PHE A 109 -17.09 -8.07 25.63
CA PHE A 109 -18.42 -8.68 25.43
C PHE A 109 -18.45 -10.19 25.75
N GLY A 110 -17.35 -10.75 26.26
CA GLY A 110 -17.23 -12.17 26.62
C GLY A 110 -17.07 -12.37 28.12
#